data_AF-A0A959C8F2-F1
#
_entry.id   AF-A0A959C8F2-F1
#
_cell.length_a   1.000
_cell.length_b   1.000
_cell.length_c   1.000
_cell.angle_alpha   90.00
_cell.angle_beta   90.00
_cell.angle_gamma   90.00
#
_symmetry.space_group_name_H-M   'P 1'
#
loop_
_entity.id
_entity.type
_entity.pdbx_description
1 polymer ?
#
loop_
_entity_poly.entity_id
_entity_poly.type
_entity_poly.pdbx_seq_one_letter_code
_entity_poly.pdbx_strand_id
1 'polypeptide(L)'
;LYEAQLQSDVTGEKPPIVQEAENRLHFAEQDLNLREQQYQLKKPLWEQGLIALTEFQEVENAYELARIQVEIARKYLENVGTGVKNEQVGVTRAQLLGLKKRLAILRQKGLAFVIRAPFSGRVAPATLPEEQLILQQCDAYIVHIPVKIEYLPYLDSLKQITVTDVQTLHSYRA
;
A
#
# COMPACT_ATOMS: atom_id res chain seq x y z
N LEU A 1 -3.41 -10.81 -11.10
CA LEU A 1 -4.01 -9.78 -11.99
C LEU A 1 -3.38 -8.41 -11.74
N TYR A 2 -3.54 -7.77 -10.58
CA TYR A 2 -2.95 -6.45 -10.30
C TYR A 2 -1.42 -6.39 -10.28
N GLU A 3 -0.72 -7.43 -9.79
CA GLU A 3 0.76 -7.47 -9.83
C GLU A 3 1.29 -7.61 -11.27
N ALA A 4 0.57 -8.34 -12.13
CA ALA A 4 0.89 -8.46 -13.55
C ALA A 4 0.62 -7.15 -14.31
N GLN A 5 -0.41 -6.40 -13.90
CA GLN A 5 -0.68 -5.07 -14.44
C GLN A 5 0.40 -4.07 -14.00
N LEU A 6 0.85 -4.13 -12.74
CA LEU A 6 1.96 -3.30 -12.25
C LEU A 6 3.28 -3.62 -12.96
N GLN A 7 3.54 -4.89 -13.27
CA GLN A 7 4.71 -5.30 -14.07
C GLN A 7 4.59 -4.85 -15.52
N SER A 8 3.43 -5.08 -16.17
CA SER A 8 3.15 -4.64 -17.54
C SER A 8 3.28 -3.13 -17.69
N ASP A 9 2.72 -2.38 -16.74
CA ASP A 9 2.86 -0.94 -16.67
C ASP A 9 4.35 -0.61 -16.62
N VAL A 10 5.11 -1.17 -15.66
CA VAL A 10 6.57 -0.92 -15.49
C VAL A 10 7.40 -1.23 -16.74
N THR A 11 7.13 -2.30 -17.49
CA THR A 11 7.98 -2.76 -18.61
C THR A 11 7.51 -2.37 -20.02
N GLY A 12 6.23 -2.06 -20.25
CA GLY A 12 5.64 -2.11 -21.59
C GLY A 12 5.82 -0.90 -22.53
N GLU A 13 5.71 0.34 -22.04
CA GLU A 13 5.45 1.48 -22.96
C GLU A 13 6.54 2.57 -22.98
N LYS A 14 7.61 2.44 -22.18
CA LYS A 14 8.67 3.46 -22.13
C LYS A 14 9.55 3.54 -23.39
N PRO A 15 10.02 2.44 -24.02
CA PRO A 15 10.97 2.55 -25.13
C PRO A 15 10.39 3.32 -26.33
N PRO A 16 9.18 3.03 -26.84
CA PRO A 16 8.67 3.69 -28.03
C PRO A 16 8.36 5.18 -27.80
N ILE A 17 7.75 5.52 -26.66
CA ILE A 17 7.31 6.89 -26.38
C ILE A 17 8.49 7.81 -26.04
N VAL A 18 9.48 7.31 -25.30
CA VAL A 18 10.73 8.05 -25.04
C VAL A 18 11.50 8.23 -26.33
N GLN A 19 11.59 7.19 -27.17
CA GLN A 19 12.29 7.27 -28.44
C GLN A 19 11.58 8.20 -29.44
N GLU A 20 10.25 8.25 -29.43
CA GLU A 20 9.49 9.26 -30.18
C GLU A 20 9.79 10.68 -29.68
N ALA A 21 9.83 10.89 -28.36
CA ALA A 21 10.17 12.19 -27.77
C ALA A 21 11.61 12.63 -28.08
N GLU A 22 12.57 11.70 -28.06
CA GLU A 22 13.96 11.92 -28.47
C GLU A 22 14.06 12.30 -29.95
N ASN A 23 13.36 11.58 -30.83
CA ASN A 23 13.33 11.88 -32.27
C ASN A 23 12.72 13.26 -32.55
N ARG A 24 11.67 13.66 -31.82
CA ARG A 24 11.06 14.99 -31.93
C ARG A 24 12.02 16.10 -31.50
N LEU A 25 12.77 15.89 -30.42
CA LEU A 25 13.80 16.84 -29.99
C LEU A 25 14.90 16.97 -31.04
N HIS A 26 15.39 15.84 -31.56
CA HIS A 26 16.42 15.83 -32.60
C HIS A 26 16.00 16.60 -33.85
N PHE A 27 14.77 16.40 -34.31
CA PHE A 27 14.23 17.13 -35.47
C PHE A 27 14.14 18.64 -35.20
N ALA A 28 13.67 19.04 -34.02
CA ALA A 28 13.60 20.46 -33.65
C ALA A 28 14.99 21.12 -33.58
N GLU A 29 16.00 20.40 -33.08
CA GLU A 29 17.39 20.90 -33.03
C GLU A 29 17.99 21.07 -34.43
N GLN A 30 17.67 20.17 -35.36
CA GLN A 30 18.08 20.30 -36.76
C GLN A 30 17.44 21.51 -37.45
N ASP A 31 16.13 21.73 -37.26
CA ASP A 31 15.46 22.91 -37.82
C ASP A 31 16.02 24.21 -37.21
N LEU A 32 16.26 24.26 -35.89
CA LEU A 32 16.91 25.41 -35.25
C LEU A 32 18.25 25.75 -35.91
N ASN A 33 19.12 24.76 -36.12
CA ASN A 33 20.43 24.97 -36.71
C ASN A 33 20.30 25.53 -38.15
N LEU A 34 19.34 25.02 -38.93
CA LEU A 34 19.06 25.53 -40.27
C LEU A 34 18.58 26.99 -40.24
N ARG A 35 17.65 27.34 -39.33
CA ARG A 35 17.17 28.73 -39.19
C ARG A 35 18.25 29.66 -38.64
N GLU A 36 19.11 29.17 -37.76
CA GLU A 36 20.24 29.92 -37.22
C GLU A 36 21.21 30.30 -38.32
N GLN A 37 21.58 29.35 -39.19
CA GLN A 37 22.44 29.63 -40.33
C GLN A 37 21.82 30.69 -41.26
N GLN A 38 20.52 30.59 -41.55
CA GLN A 38 19.83 31.59 -42.36
C GLN A 38 19.82 32.98 -41.70
N TYR A 39 19.59 33.05 -40.39
CA TYR A 39 19.64 34.29 -39.63
C TYR A 39 21.04 34.92 -39.65
N GLN A 40 22.08 34.14 -39.40
CA GLN A 40 23.47 34.61 -39.41
C GLN A 40 23.91 35.09 -40.81
N LEU A 41 23.40 34.48 -41.88
CA LEU A 41 23.67 34.92 -43.26
C LEU A 41 22.92 36.22 -43.60
N LYS A 42 21.66 36.36 -43.18
CA LYS A 42 20.83 37.53 -43.53
C LYS A 42 21.09 38.75 -42.67
N LYS A 43 21.57 38.57 -41.44
CA LYS A 43 21.91 39.67 -40.52
C LYS A 43 22.89 40.69 -41.12
N PRO A 44 24.09 40.30 -41.61
CA PRO A 44 25.02 41.26 -42.21
C PRO A 44 24.48 41.88 -43.51
N LEU A 45 23.68 41.14 -44.29
CA LEU A 45 23.06 41.67 -45.51
C LEU A 45 22.06 42.79 -45.18
N TRP A 46 21.30 42.65 -44.09
CA TRP A 46 20.41 43.70 -43.62
C TRP A 46 21.18 44.89 -43.06
N GLU A 47 22.22 44.66 -42.26
CA GLU A 47 23.09 45.72 -41.74
C GLU A 47 23.78 46.53 -42.86
N GLN A 48 24.06 45.89 -43.99
CA GLN A 48 24.60 46.52 -45.21
C GLN A 48 23.52 47.13 -46.12
N GLY A 49 22.24 47.04 -45.76
CA GLY A 49 21.12 47.58 -46.54
C GLY A 49 20.82 46.83 -47.84
N LEU A 50 21.28 45.58 -47.98
CA LEU A 50 21.12 44.76 -49.19
C LEU A 50 19.77 44.01 -49.24
N ILE A 51 19.09 43.85 -48.10
CA ILE A 51 17.77 43.21 -48.01
C ILE A 51 16.76 44.09 -47.27
N ALA A 52 15.48 43.88 -47.54
CA ALA A 52 14.40 44.62 -46.89
C ALA A 52 14.25 44.25 -45.41
N LEU A 53 13.83 45.21 -44.57
CA LEU A 53 13.57 44.97 -43.15
C LEU A 53 12.56 43.83 -42.91
N THR A 54 11.50 43.77 -43.73
CA THR A 54 10.47 42.72 -43.63
C THR A 54 11.06 41.33 -43.86
N GLU A 55 11.98 41.20 -44.81
CA GLU A 55 12.64 39.94 -45.13
C GLU A 55 13.58 39.48 -44.02
N PHE A 56 14.25 40.43 -43.35
CA PHE A 56 15.06 40.13 -42.17
C PHE A 56 14.18 39.69 -40.99
N GLN A 57 13.08 40.41 -40.73
CA GLN A 57 12.13 40.10 -39.65
C GLN A 57 11.49 38.71 -39.83
N GLU A 58 11.19 38.29 -41.06
CA GLU A 58 10.69 36.94 -41.33
C GLU A 58 11.68 35.85 -40.88
N VAL A 59 12.98 36.05 -41.16
CA VAL A 59 14.02 35.08 -40.77
C VAL A 59 14.30 35.13 -39.27
N GLU A 60 14.28 36.31 -38.66
CA GLU A 60 14.41 36.47 -37.21
C GLU A 60 13.27 35.76 -36.46
N ASN A 61 12.02 35.99 -36.89
CA ASN A 61 10.85 35.32 -36.32
C ASN A 61 10.90 33.80 -36.50
N ALA A 62 11.37 33.33 -37.66
CA ALA A 62 11.53 31.91 -37.93
C ALA A 62 12.58 31.25 -37.02
N TYR A 63 13.69 31.93 -36.75
CA TYR A 63 14.72 31.47 -35.82
C TYR A 63 14.19 31.40 -34.37
N GLU A 64 13.53 32.46 -33.90
CA GLU A 64 12.93 32.49 -32.57
C GLU A 64 11.85 31.40 -32.39
N LEU A 65 11.02 31.17 -33.42
CA LEU A 65 10.04 30.09 -33.41
C LEU A 65 10.69 28.70 -33.29
N ALA A 66 11.77 28.46 -34.05
CA ALA A 66 12.52 27.20 -33.96
C ALA A 66 13.15 27.02 -32.57
N ARG A 67 13.61 28.09 -31.92
CA ARG A 67 14.15 28.04 -30.55
C ARG A 67 13.09 27.64 -29.53
N ILE A 68 11.90 28.23 -29.62
CA ILE A 68 10.75 27.88 -28.79
C ILE A 68 10.37 26.41 -29.00
N GLN A 69 10.40 25.93 -30.25
CA GLN A 69 10.07 24.54 -30.59
C GLN A 69 11.03 23.53 -29.95
N VAL A 70 12.34 23.83 -29.90
CA VAL A 70 13.33 23.00 -29.19
C VAL A 70 13.03 22.95 -27.70
N GLU A 71 12.68 24.07 -27.09
CA GLU A 71 12.35 24.13 -25.66
C GLU A 71 11.08 23.31 -25.33
N ILE A 72 10.05 23.41 -26.17
CA ILE A 72 8.83 22.60 -26.07
C ILE A 72 9.17 21.11 -26.18
N ALA A 73 9.98 20.71 -27.17
CA ALA A 73 10.37 19.31 -27.36
C ALA A 73 11.20 18.77 -26.19
N ARG A 74 12.10 19.59 -25.63
CA ARG A 74 12.89 19.24 -24.44
C ARG A 74 12.01 19.03 -23.21
N LYS A 75 11.05 19.93 -22.98
CA LYS A 75 10.08 19.81 -21.88
C LYS A 75 9.16 18.62 -22.04
N TYR A 76 8.78 18.29 -23.28
CA TYR A 76 8.03 17.09 -23.58
C TYR A 76 8.81 15.82 -23.23
N LEU A 77 10.09 15.74 -23.60
CA LEU A 77 10.97 14.61 -23.23
C LEU A 77 11.11 14.48 -21.70
N GLU A 78 11.29 15.59 -20.99
CA GLU A 78 11.34 15.62 -19.51
C GLU A 78 10.03 15.11 -18.88
N ASN A 79 8.89 15.52 -19.42
CA ASN A 79 7.56 15.10 -18.97
C ASN A 79 7.29 13.61 -19.25
N VAL A 80 7.69 13.10 -20.42
CA VAL A 80 7.58 11.68 -20.75
C VAL A 80 8.49 10.84 -19.84
N GLY A 81 9.68 11.36 -19.51
CA GLY A 81 10.63 10.72 -18.60
C GLY A 81 10.12 10.63 -17.14
N THR A 82 9.41 11.67 -16.67
CA THR A 82 9.06 11.84 -15.25
C THR A 82 7.58 11.63 -14.90
N GLY A 83 6.65 11.92 -15.82
CA GLY A 83 5.27 12.29 -15.47
C GLY A 83 4.22 11.18 -15.50
N VAL A 84 4.30 10.20 -16.40
CA VAL A 84 3.12 9.34 -16.66
C VAL A 84 2.99 8.14 -15.68
N LYS A 85 4.09 7.73 -15.02
CA LYS A 85 4.09 6.52 -14.17
C LYS A 85 3.99 6.77 -12.67
N ASN A 86 4.49 7.87 -12.13
CA ASN A 86 4.57 8.01 -10.67
C ASN A 86 3.20 8.11 -10.00
N GLU A 87 2.26 8.85 -10.60
CA GLU A 87 0.90 8.97 -10.08
C GLU A 87 0.10 7.67 -10.28
N GLN A 88 0.15 7.08 -11.48
CA GLN A 88 -0.53 5.82 -11.77
C GLN A 88 -0.03 4.66 -10.89
N VAL A 89 1.30 4.55 -10.69
CA VAL A 89 1.91 3.54 -9.81
C VAL A 89 1.54 3.81 -8.35
N GLY A 90 1.45 5.07 -7.94
CA GLY A 90 0.97 5.46 -6.62
C GLY A 90 -0.47 4.98 -6.37
N VAL A 91 -1.37 5.25 -7.32
CA VAL A 91 -2.78 4.82 -7.26
C VAL A 91 -2.88 3.29 -7.24
N THR A 92 -2.21 2.59 -8.15
CA THR A 92 -2.24 1.12 -8.22
C THR A 92 -1.63 0.48 -6.96
N ARG A 93 -0.55 1.05 -6.41
CA ARG A 93 0.06 0.60 -5.16
C ARG A 93 -0.87 0.81 -3.96
N ALA A 94 -1.56 1.95 -3.90
CA ALA A 94 -2.54 2.24 -2.86
C ALA A 94 -3.74 1.27 -2.92
N GLN A 95 -4.23 0.99 -4.13
CA GLN A 95 -5.28 -0.02 -4.36
C GLN A 95 -4.82 -1.41 -3.90
N LEU A 96 -3.61 -1.83 -4.26
CA LEU A 96 -3.04 -3.12 -3.85
C LEU A 96 -2.91 -3.25 -2.33
N LEU A 97 -2.47 -2.17 -1.65
CA LEU A 97 -2.41 -2.11 -0.19
C LEU A 97 -3.81 -2.21 0.45
N GLY A 98 -4.79 -1.53 -0.12
CA GLY A 98 -6.19 -1.61 0.30
C GLY A 98 -6.77 -3.02 0.17
N LEU A 99 -6.55 -3.68 -0.97
CA LEU A 99 -6.97 -5.06 -1.19
C LEU A 99 -6.30 -6.03 -0.20
N LYS A 100 -4.99 -5.89 0.06
CA LYS A 100 -4.28 -6.72 1.03
C LYS A 100 -4.85 -6.57 2.45
N LYS A 101 -5.13 -5.34 2.89
CA LYS A 101 -5.78 -5.08 4.20
C LYS A 101 -7.17 -5.73 4.27
N ARG A 102 -7.96 -5.61 3.20
CA ARG A 102 -9.31 -6.20 3.14
C ARG A 102 -9.26 -7.72 3.20
N LEU A 103 -8.30 -8.34 2.51
CA LEU A 103 -8.05 -9.78 2.58
C LEU A 103 -7.65 -10.24 3.99
N ALA A 104 -6.79 -9.48 4.68
CA ALA A 104 -6.38 -9.79 6.04
C ALA A 104 -7.58 -9.78 7.01
N ILE A 105 -8.44 -8.76 6.92
CA ILE A 105 -9.67 -8.68 7.71
C ILE A 105 -10.60 -9.85 7.39
N LEU A 106 -10.79 -10.19 6.12
CA LEU A 106 -11.63 -11.32 5.72
C LEU A 106 -11.09 -12.65 6.24
N ARG A 107 -9.77 -12.86 6.21
CA ARG A 107 -9.14 -14.04 6.82
C ARG A 107 -9.37 -14.10 8.33
N GLN A 108 -9.23 -12.97 9.03
CA GLN A 108 -9.47 -12.89 10.46
C GLN A 108 -10.95 -13.15 10.81
N LYS A 109 -11.89 -12.59 10.03
CA LYS A 109 -13.33 -12.88 10.17
C LYS A 109 -13.65 -14.33 9.85
N GLY A 110 -13.00 -14.92 8.85
CA GLY A 110 -13.08 -16.35 8.55
C GLY A 110 -12.74 -17.23 9.75
N LEU A 111 -11.68 -16.86 10.49
CA LEU A 111 -11.30 -17.55 11.73
C LEU A 111 -12.32 -17.36 12.85
N ALA A 112 -13.04 -16.24 12.88
CA ALA A 112 -14.09 -15.99 13.87
C ALA A 112 -15.35 -16.87 13.68
N PHE A 113 -15.56 -17.45 12.49
CA PHE A 113 -16.64 -18.42 12.26
C PHE A 113 -16.31 -19.83 12.75
N VAL A 114 -15.06 -20.09 13.13
CA VAL A 114 -14.63 -21.37 13.70
C VAL A 114 -14.34 -21.17 15.18
N ILE A 115 -15.28 -21.57 16.02
CA ILE A 115 -15.08 -21.56 17.47
C ILE A 115 -14.03 -22.60 17.81
N ARG A 116 -12.88 -22.14 18.31
CA ARG A 116 -11.80 -23.00 18.83
C ARG A 116 -11.79 -22.92 20.34
N ALA A 117 -11.55 -24.06 20.98
CA ALA A 117 -11.39 -24.13 22.43
C ALA A 117 -10.19 -23.28 22.86
N PRO A 118 -10.34 -22.37 23.85
CA PRO A 118 -9.24 -21.52 24.33
C PRO A 118 -8.18 -22.29 25.14
N PHE A 119 -8.54 -23.43 25.71
CA PHE A 119 -7.66 -24.33 26.46
C PHE A 119 -8.14 -25.79 26.30
N SER A 120 -7.38 -26.75 26.82
CA SER A 120 -7.79 -28.17 26.83
C SER A 120 -8.68 -28.45 28.05
N GLY A 121 -9.79 -29.16 27.85
CA GLY A 121 -10.75 -29.43 28.92
C GLY A 121 -11.88 -30.34 28.47
N ARG A 122 -12.86 -30.54 29.36
CA ARG A 122 -14.07 -31.31 29.07
C ARG A 122 -15.20 -30.37 28.67
N VAL A 123 -15.92 -30.74 27.62
CA VAL A 123 -17.12 -30.02 27.16
C VAL A 123 -18.32 -30.43 28.00
N ALA A 124 -19.04 -29.45 28.52
CA ALA A 124 -20.29 -29.58 29.25
C ALA A 124 -21.42 -28.86 28.50
N PRO A 125 -22.67 -29.32 28.62
CA PRO A 125 -23.81 -28.64 28.00
C PRO A 125 -23.97 -27.24 28.62
N ALA A 126 -24.25 -26.26 27.76
CA ALA A 126 -24.61 -24.92 28.20
C ALA A 126 -26.01 -24.91 28.82
N THR A 127 -26.18 -24.10 29.87
CA THR A 127 -27.47 -23.98 30.59
C THR A 127 -28.32 -22.83 30.06
N LEU A 128 -27.68 -21.83 29.44
CA LEU A 128 -28.34 -20.65 28.90
C LEU A 128 -28.46 -20.72 27.37
N PRO A 129 -29.55 -20.18 26.76
CA PRO A 129 -29.74 -20.21 25.30
C PRO A 129 -28.69 -19.43 24.51
N GLU A 130 -28.05 -18.44 25.14
CA GLU A 130 -27.01 -17.60 24.54
C GLU A 130 -25.62 -18.27 24.57
N GLU A 131 -25.45 -19.29 25.41
CA GLU A 131 -24.22 -20.05 25.54
C GLU A 131 -24.30 -21.28 24.63
N GLN A 132 -23.31 -21.47 23.74
CA GLN A 132 -23.28 -22.66 22.90
C GLN A 132 -22.68 -23.86 23.61
N LEU A 133 -21.57 -23.69 24.33
CA LEU A 133 -20.81 -24.75 24.98
C LEU A 133 -20.07 -24.20 26.21
N ILE A 134 -19.99 -24.98 27.29
CA ILE A 134 -19.14 -24.69 28.45
C ILE A 134 -17.93 -25.61 28.38
N LEU A 135 -16.73 -25.03 28.48
CA LEU A 135 -15.47 -25.79 28.54
C LEU A 135 -14.89 -25.70 29.96
N GLN A 136 -14.71 -26.85 30.60
CA GLN A 136 -14.21 -26.94 31.97
C GLN A 136 -12.81 -27.55 31.99
N GLN A 137 -11.88 -26.90 32.69
CA GLN A 137 -10.56 -27.47 32.99
C GLN A 137 -10.72 -28.42 34.19
N CYS A 138 -10.28 -29.67 34.05
CA CYS A 138 -10.47 -30.70 35.09
C CYS A 138 -9.21 -30.97 35.92
N ASP A 139 -8.22 -30.08 35.86
CA ASP A 139 -6.91 -30.29 36.50
C ASP A 139 -6.92 -29.92 38.00
N ALA A 140 -7.83 -29.02 38.40
CA ALA A 140 -7.98 -28.58 39.78
C ALA A 140 -9.46 -28.40 40.11
N TYR A 141 -9.88 -28.94 41.26
CA TYR A 141 -11.22 -28.75 41.78
C TYR A 141 -11.17 -27.76 42.95
N ILE A 142 -12.03 -26.75 42.91
CA ILE A 142 -12.19 -25.80 44.01
C ILE A 142 -13.45 -26.21 44.77
N VAL A 143 -13.30 -26.49 46.06
CA VAL A 143 -14.42 -26.83 46.94
C VAL A 143 -14.80 -25.59 47.74
N HIS A 144 -16.01 -25.08 47.53
CA HIS A 144 -16.57 -24.03 48.37
C HIS A 144 -17.28 -24.65 49.56
N ILE A 145 -16.71 -24.50 50.76
CA ILE A 145 -17.30 -24.99 52.01
C ILE A 145 -17.91 -23.78 52.73
N PRO A 146 -19.24 -23.60 52.72
CA PRO A 146 -19.87 -22.55 53.51
C PRO A 146 -19.72 -22.87 55.00
N VAL A 147 -19.17 -21.93 55.76
CA VAL A 147 -18.96 -22.06 57.21
C VAL A 147 -19.78 -21.00 57.93
N LYS A 148 -20.39 -21.38 59.07
CA LYS A 148 -21.12 -20.43 59.92
C LYS A 148 -20.15 -19.37 60.47
N ILE A 149 -20.62 -18.14 60.58
CA ILE A 149 -19.81 -17.00 61.05
C ILE A 149 -19.18 -17.28 62.43
N GLU A 150 -19.90 -17.98 63.31
CA GLU A 150 -19.43 -18.40 64.63
C GLU A 150 -18.14 -19.25 64.58
N TYR A 151 -17.93 -19.99 63.49
CA TYR A 151 -16.78 -20.87 63.30
C TYR A 151 -15.65 -20.21 62.50
N LEU A 152 -15.84 -19.01 61.97
CA LEU A 152 -14.82 -18.26 61.22
C LEU A 152 -13.53 -18.01 62.03
N PRO A 153 -13.58 -17.67 63.35
CA PRO A 153 -12.37 -17.51 64.16
C PRO A 153 -11.53 -18.79 64.30
N TYR A 154 -12.12 -19.95 64.00
CA TYR A 154 -11.46 -21.24 64.06
C TYR A 154 -10.87 -21.66 62.70
N LEU A 155 -10.99 -20.84 61.66
CA LEU A 155 -10.34 -21.07 60.37
C LEU A 155 -9.09 -20.20 60.29
N ASP A 156 -7.94 -20.84 60.10
CA ASP A 156 -6.66 -20.16 59.88
C ASP A 156 -5.91 -20.86 58.73
N SER A 157 -5.05 -20.11 58.05
CA SER A 157 -4.22 -20.53 56.92
C SER A 157 -3.30 -21.73 57.21
N LEU A 158 -3.09 -22.04 58.49
CA LEU A 158 -2.25 -23.16 58.96
C LEU A 158 -3.03 -24.47 59.18
N LYS A 159 -4.36 -24.46 59.05
CA LYS A 159 -5.19 -25.66 59.32
C LYS A 159 -5.38 -26.49 58.07
N GLN A 160 -5.06 -27.78 58.17
CA GLN A 160 -5.25 -28.75 57.07
C GLN A 160 -6.73 -29.12 56.96
N ILE A 161 -7.28 -29.00 55.75
CA ILE A 161 -8.66 -29.38 55.44
C ILE A 161 -8.60 -30.72 54.71
N THR A 162 -9.30 -31.73 55.24
CA THR A 162 -9.46 -33.01 54.57
C THR A 162 -10.88 -33.11 54.04
N VAL A 163 -11.02 -33.22 52.73
CA VAL A 163 -12.31 -33.42 52.05
C VAL A 163 -12.44 -34.90 51.73
N THR A 164 -13.47 -35.55 52.27
CA THR A 164 -13.73 -36.96 51.98
C THR A 164 -14.91 -37.07 51.02
N ASP A 165 -14.71 -37.78 49.92
CA ASP A 165 -15.79 -38.12 48.99
C ASP A 165 -16.69 -39.18 49.64
N VAL A 166 -17.98 -38.88 49.74
CA VAL A 166 -18.98 -39.73 50.39
C VAL A 166 -19.26 -41.00 49.57
N GLN A 167 -19.06 -40.97 48.25
CA GLN A 167 -19.35 -42.11 47.38
C GLN A 167 -18.19 -43.10 47.27
N THR A 168 -16.96 -42.58 47.20
CA THR A 168 -15.76 -43.42 47.04
C THR A 168 -14.99 -43.64 48.35
N LEU A 169 -15.37 -42.95 49.43
CA LEU A 169 -14.65 -42.90 50.71
C LEU A 169 -13.19 -42.45 50.58
N HIS A 170 -12.83 -41.86 49.45
CA HIS A 170 -11.48 -41.37 49.21
C HIS A 170 -11.29 -40.01 49.89
N SER A 171 -10.17 -39.83 50.58
CA SER A 171 -9.86 -38.57 51.28
C SER A 171 -8.82 -37.77 50.51
N TYR A 172 -9.19 -36.53 50.18
CA TYR A 172 -8.34 -35.55 49.54
C TYR A 172 -7.86 -34.55 50.60
N ARG A 173 -6.55 -34.30 50.62
CA ARG A 173 -5.94 -33.31 51.51
C ARG A 173 -5.71 -32.03 50.70
N ALA A 174 -6.26 -30.92 51.20
CA ALA A 174 -6.06 -29.57 50.66
C ALA A 174 -4.94 -28.84 51.40
#